data_AF-A0A7S3JUL4-F1
#
_entry.id   AF-A0A7S3JUL4-F1
#
_cell.length_a   1.000
_cell.length_b   1.000
_cell.length_c   1.000
_cell.angle_alpha   90.00
_cell.angle_beta   90.00
_cell.angle_gamma   90.00
#
_symmetry.space_group_name_H-M   'P 1'
#
loop_
_entity.id
_entity.type
_entity.pdbx_description
1 polymer ?
#
loop_
_entity_poly.entity_id
_entity_poly.type
_entity_poly.pdbx_seq_one_letter_code
_entity_poly.pdbx_strand_id
1 'polypeptide(L)'
;MRRGNEIFVIKLLSSISLFGILMSPSVSFWDVQTLETKPNDWEVTNSDNDRCLNTSYPKQNNNSRPLILVAGLSRTGTSSLQDALIALNLTVFHTYETVIHHLDFWYYYLNGYIEKPNIQAILDPLGIHAISDCWFAHLTPEIIKAYPNTKVILTTREAQAWIRSYRSYLKVSDLYHWSRQFHRLMASRISHLFHLGSILKYFNFIPNTNDGLDLEKLPMLMNIWAGVDRVVYGSNNPNPLWHNAYERHNAYIRAIVPKDQLFEFNLGNGDGWDQLIHFLGVDQDTARRVLSKPFPRLNCVATNSCVSQLSTQATRLHELFVLLFSLLLLAFLFFLYHQFTYDERENKISQSIR
;
A
#
# COMPACT_ATOMS: atom_id res chain seq x y z
N MET A 1 -47.31 5.58 17.46
CA MET A 1 -46.46 4.88 16.48
C MET A 1 -46.21 5.69 15.20
N ARG A 2 -47.20 6.38 14.59
CA ARG A 2 -47.00 7.20 13.36
C ARG A 2 -45.91 8.28 13.44
N ARG A 3 -45.85 9.07 14.53
CA ARG A 3 -44.81 10.11 14.72
C ARG A 3 -43.37 9.57 14.85
N GLY A 4 -43.19 8.31 15.23
CA GLY A 4 -41.84 7.72 15.41
C GLY A 4 -41.16 7.40 14.08
N ASN A 5 -41.94 6.88 13.12
CA ASN A 5 -41.44 6.47 11.80
C ASN A 5 -41.21 7.68 10.87
N GLU A 6 -42.05 8.71 10.95
CA GLU A 6 -41.85 9.98 10.22
C GLU A 6 -40.55 10.67 10.65
N ILE A 7 -40.27 10.74 11.96
CA ILE A 7 -39.04 11.35 12.48
C ILE A 7 -37.81 10.52 12.08
N PHE A 8 -37.92 9.18 12.02
CA PHE A 8 -36.82 8.31 11.62
C PHE A 8 -36.47 8.47 10.13
N VAL A 9 -37.47 8.45 9.24
CA VAL A 9 -37.27 8.59 7.79
C VAL A 9 -36.84 10.01 7.41
N ILE A 10 -37.40 11.05 8.04
CA ILE A 10 -36.99 12.43 7.80
C ILE A 10 -35.59 12.71 8.36
N LYS A 11 -35.19 12.13 9.51
CA LYS A 11 -33.81 12.21 10.00
C LYS A 11 -32.81 11.44 9.14
N LEU A 12 -33.23 10.31 8.56
CA LEU A 12 -32.42 9.53 7.61
C LEU A 12 -32.21 10.28 6.30
N LEU A 13 -33.21 11.07 5.87
CA LEU A 13 -33.20 11.85 4.62
C LEU A 13 -32.66 13.29 4.77
N SER A 14 -32.60 13.86 5.98
CA SER A 14 -31.93 15.16 6.24
C SER A 14 -30.39 15.09 6.19
N SER A 15 -29.86 14.02 5.59
CA SER A 15 -28.48 13.57 5.64
C SER A 15 -27.64 14.12 4.49
N ILE A 16 -27.68 15.45 4.30
CA ILE A 16 -26.66 16.17 3.54
C ILE A 16 -25.26 15.85 4.14
N SER A 17 -25.19 15.51 5.43
CA SER A 17 -23.99 15.00 6.10
C SER A 17 -23.60 13.56 5.71
N LEU A 18 -24.54 12.62 5.55
CA LEU A 18 -24.21 11.22 5.24
C LEU A 18 -23.73 11.05 3.80
N PHE A 19 -24.32 11.78 2.84
CA PHE A 19 -23.83 11.82 1.47
C PHE A 19 -22.42 12.44 1.41
N GLY A 20 -22.17 13.53 2.13
CA GLY A 20 -20.83 14.11 2.23
C GLY A 20 -19.78 13.18 2.87
N ILE A 21 -20.17 12.41 3.89
CA ILE A 21 -19.30 11.42 4.55
C ILE A 21 -19.01 10.23 3.62
N LEU A 22 -20.02 9.73 2.91
CA LEU A 22 -19.86 8.63 1.95
C LEU A 22 -19.00 9.02 0.74
N MET A 23 -19.13 10.27 0.28
CA MET A 23 -18.45 10.78 -0.91
C MET A 23 -17.05 11.35 -0.65
N SER A 24 -16.60 11.44 0.62
CA SER A 24 -15.26 11.96 0.91
C SER A 24 -14.18 10.91 0.58
N PRO A 25 -13.19 11.25 -0.28
CA PRO A 25 -12.05 10.38 -0.55
C PRO A 25 -11.01 10.37 0.59
N SER A 26 -11.20 11.18 1.64
CA SER A 26 -10.28 11.26 2.77
C SER A 26 -10.39 10.06 3.70
N VAL A 27 -9.29 9.72 4.37
CA VAL A 27 -9.30 8.84 5.53
C VAL A 27 -10.23 9.43 6.58
N SER A 28 -11.13 8.60 7.10
CA SER A 28 -12.08 8.97 8.14
C SER A 28 -11.53 8.59 9.51
N PHE A 29 -12.12 9.16 10.55
CA PHE A 29 -11.82 8.78 11.93
C PHE A 29 -11.94 7.27 12.18
N TRP A 30 -12.93 6.61 11.58
CA TRP A 30 -13.15 5.16 11.71
C TRP A 30 -12.02 4.33 11.12
N ASP A 31 -11.42 4.79 10.02
CA ASP A 31 -10.32 4.08 9.36
C ASP A 31 -9.08 4.06 10.29
N VAL A 32 -8.80 5.17 10.98
CA VAL A 32 -7.67 5.30 11.92
C VAL A 32 -7.86 4.44 13.17
N GLN A 33 -9.10 4.18 13.60
CA GLN A 33 -9.36 3.29 14.74
C GLN A 33 -9.03 1.82 14.47
N THR A 34 -8.83 1.42 13.21
CA THR A 34 -8.46 0.05 12.84
C THR A 34 -6.95 -0.24 12.94
N LEU A 35 -6.14 0.77 13.27
CA LEU A 35 -4.69 0.64 13.43
C LEU A 35 -4.34 0.00 14.78
N GLU A 36 -3.48 -1.01 14.74
CA GLU A 36 -3.09 -1.78 15.92
C GLU A 36 -1.93 -1.14 16.67
N THR A 37 -1.06 -0.45 15.94
CA THR A 37 0.25 0.02 16.42
C THR A 37 0.31 1.53 16.43
N LYS A 38 1.06 2.12 17.38
CA LYS A 38 1.12 3.57 17.61
C LYS A 38 2.46 4.16 17.20
N PRO A 39 2.50 5.45 16.80
CA PRO A 39 3.75 6.13 16.40
C PRO A 39 4.89 6.04 17.40
N ASN A 40 4.59 6.09 18.71
CA ASN A 40 5.61 6.11 19.77
C ASN A 40 6.55 4.90 19.72
N ASP A 41 6.08 3.76 19.20
CA ASP A 41 6.87 2.53 19.13
C ASP A 41 7.88 2.56 17.97
N TRP A 42 7.71 3.49 17.02
CA TRP A 42 8.51 3.61 15.79
C TRP A 42 9.27 4.93 15.68
N GLU A 43 9.20 5.80 16.67
CA GLU A 43 9.94 7.06 16.71
C GLU A 43 11.21 6.89 17.55
N VAL A 44 12.36 7.36 17.06
CA VAL A 44 13.58 7.41 17.89
C VAL A 44 13.39 8.46 19.00
N THR A 45 13.37 8.05 20.27
CA THR A 45 13.20 8.97 21.40
C THR A 45 14.46 9.82 21.64
N ASN A 46 14.27 11.10 22.01
CA ASN A 46 15.32 12.13 22.06
C ASN A 46 16.46 11.90 23.10
N SER A 47 16.55 10.75 23.79
CA SER A 47 17.67 10.51 24.72
C SER A 47 19.02 10.26 24.04
N ASP A 48 19.01 9.92 22.74
CA ASP A 48 20.23 9.46 22.04
C ASP A 48 20.90 10.54 21.16
N ASN A 49 20.34 11.76 21.07
CA ASN A 49 20.77 12.77 20.08
C ASN A 49 21.32 14.10 20.63
N ASP A 50 21.48 14.28 21.95
CA ASP A 50 22.15 15.47 22.51
C ASP A 50 23.69 15.45 22.39
N ARG A 51 24.23 14.66 21.45
CA ARG A 51 25.62 14.79 21.00
C ARG A 51 25.61 15.27 19.56
N CYS A 52 25.98 16.54 19.36
CA CYS A 52 26.33 17.12 18.08
C CYS A 52 26.99 16.09 17.15
N LEU A 53 26.40 15.86 15.97
CA LEU A 53 26.89 15.07 14.84
C LEU A 53 28.04 14.10 15.19
N ASN A 54 27.73 13.05 15.96
CA ASN A 54 28.66 11.95 16.07
C ASN A 54 28.54 11.12 14.78
N THR A 55 29.42 11.37 13.81
CA THR A 55 29.49 10.65 12.52
C THR A 55 29.99 9.21 12.67
N SER A 56 30.05 8.68 13.89
CA SER A 56 30.42 7.30 14.18
C SER A 56 29.16 6.44 14.17
N TYR A 57 28.84 5.92 12.99
CA TYR A 57 27.79 4.93 12.83
C TYR A 57 28.09 3.68 13.69
N PRO A 58 27.08 3.09 14.36
CA PRO A 58 27.29 1.89 15.15
C PRO A 58 27.80 0.75 14.26
N LYS A 59 28.99 0.22 14.57
CA LYS A 59 29.51 -0.96 13.86
C LYS A 59 28.61 -2.15 14.17
N GLN A 60 27.93 -2.67 13.15
CA GLN A 60 27.24 -3.95 13.26
C GLN A 60 28.22 -5.06 13.66
N ASN A 61 27.73 -6.05 14.40
CA ASN A 61 28.48 -7.27 14.67
C ASN A 61 28.82 -7.95 13.33
N ASN A 62 30.13 -8.11 13.05
CA ASN A 62 30.72 -8.64 11.82
C ASN A 62 30.26 -10.07 11.41
N ASN A 63 29.44 -10.74 12.23
CA ASN A 63 28.98 -12.11 12.01
C ASN A 63 27.60 -12.23 11.33
N SER A 64 26.94 -11.12 10.97
CA SER A 64 25.64 -11.13 10.28
C SER A 64 25.77 -10.65 8.84
N ARG A 65 25.11 -11.34 7.90
CA ARG A 65 25.03 -10.95 6.48
C ARG A 65 24.52 -9.50 6.38
N PRO A 66 25.12 -8.64 5.54
CA PRO A 66 24.64 -7.26 5.39
C PRO A 66 23.21 -7.25 4.84
N LEU A 67 22.41 -6.30 5.31
CA LEU A 67 21.10 -6.00 4.73
C LEU A 67 21.26 -5.62 3.25
N ILE A 68 20.35 -6.08 2.40
CA ILE A 68 20.32 -5.71 0.99
C ILE A 68 19.17 -4.73 0.76
N LEU A 69 19.47 -3.52 0.32
CA LEU A 69 18.48 -2.51 -0.04
C LEU A 69 18.40 -2.35 -1.56
N VAL A 70 17.25 -2.66 -2.15
CA VAL A 70 16.96 -2.31 -3.54
C VAL A 70 16.39 -0.89 -3.57
N ALA A 71 17.25 0.09 -3.80
CA ALA A 71 16.90 1.51 -3.79
C ALA A 71 16.37 2.03 -5.14
N GLY A 72 16.05 1.17 -6.10
CA GLY A 72 15.45 1.63 -7.36
C GLY A 72 13.94 1.85 -7.26
N LEU A 73 13.44 2.86 -7.97
CA LEU A 73 12.01 3.20 -7.97
C LEU A 73 11.17 2.13 -8.68
N SER A 74 9.86 2.13 -8.46
CA SER A 74 8.98 1.15 -9.10
C SER A 74 9.11 1.23 -10.63
N ARG A 75 8.95 0.08 -11.31
CA ARG A 75 9.05 -0.06 -12.79
C ARG A 75 10.46 -0.03 -13.39
N THR A 76 11.51 -0.16 -12.57
CA THR A 76 12.91 -0.38 -13.01
C THR A 76 13.32 -1.86 -13.03
N GLY A 77 12.44 -2.78 -12.60
CA GLY A 77 12.74 -4.21 -12.51
C GLY A 77 12.78 -4.78 -11.08
N THR A 78 12.29 -4.04 -10.10
CA THR A 78 12.32 -4.42 -8.67
C THR A 78 11.67 -5.78 -8.37
N SER A 79 10.56 -6.14 -9.02
CA SER A 79 9.94 -7.47 -8.82
C SER A 79 10.74 -8.62 -9.42
N SER A 80 11.37 -8.40 -10.58
CA SER A 80 12.33 -9.36 -11.15
C SER A 80 13.52 -9.58 -10.21
N LEU A 81 14.03 -8.50 -9.63
CA LEU A 81 15.12 -8.57 -8.67
C LEU A 81 14.68 -9.23 -7.35
N GLN A 82 13.44 -8.99 -6.89
CA GLN A 82 12.87 -9.70 -5.75
C GLN A 82 12.88 -11.21 -5.98
N ASP A 83 12.36 -11.69 -7.12
CA ASP A 83 12.34 -13.11 -7.46
C ASP A 83 13.76 -13.70 -7.55
N ALA A 84 14.70 -12.92 -8.09
CA ALA A 84 16.11 -13.32 -8.13
C ALA A 84 16.72 -13.47 -6.73
N LEU A 85 16.45 -12.53 -5.82
CA LEU A 85 16.91 -12.59 -4.42
C LEU A 85 16.26 -13.78 -3.69
N ILE A 86 14.99 -14.07 -3.92
CA ILE A 86 14.31 -15.26 -3.37
C ILE A 86 14.96 -16.56 -3.88
N ALA A 87 15.32 -16.64 -5.17
CA ALA A 87 16.03 -17.79 -5.73
C ALA A 87 17.46 -17.99 -5.15
N LEU A 88 18.06 -16.92 -4.62
CA LEU A 88 19.29 -16.96 -3.81
C LEU A 88 19.05 -17.38 -2.35
N ASN A 89 17.83 -17.82 -2.02
CA ASN A 89 17.39 -18.21 -0.68
C ASN A 89 17.44 -17.06 0.33
N LEU A 90 17.09 -15.85 -0.13
CA LEU A 90 16.94 -14.66 0.70
C LEU A 90 15.47 -14.41 0.98
N THR A 91 15.16 -13.99 2.20
CA THR A 91 13.85 -13.43 2.55
C THR A 91 13.82 -11.97 2.14
N VAL A 92 12.81 -11.60 1.35
CA VAL A 92 12.70 -10.27 0.74
C VAL A 92 11.39 -9.63 1.14
N PHE A 93 11.46 -8.38 1.61
CA PHE A 93 10.31 -7.55 1.91
C PHE A 93 10.06 -6.57 0.75
N HIS A 94 8.90 -6.65 0.12
CA HIS A 94 8.51 -5.84 -1.04
C HIS A 94 7.11 -5.22 -0.81
N THR A 95 6.49 -4.67 -1.86
CA THR A 95 5.18 -4.01 -1.81
C THR A 95 4.10 -4.89 -1.17
N TYR A 96 4.06 -6.18 -1.48
CA TYR A 96 3.00 -7.08 -0.99
C TYR A 96 3.09 -7.25 0.53
N GLU A 97 4.27 -7.57 1.04
CA GLU A 97 4.53 -7.70 2.48
C GLU A 97 4.26 -6.37 3.20
N THR A 98 4.55 -5.24 2.54
CA THR A 98 4.26 -3.91 3.08
C THR A 98 2.77 -3.68 3.30
N VAL A 99 1.95 -4.04 2.31
CA VAL A 99 0.49 -3.92 2.38
C VAL A 99 -0.09 -4.81 3.48
N ILE A 100 0.54 -5.94 3.77
CA ILE A 100 0.07 -6.88 4.77
C ILE A 100 0.49 -6.51 6.18
N HIS A 101 1.75 -6.16 6.39
CA HIS A 101 2.34 -6.11 7.73
C HIS A 101 2.55 -4.71 8.29
N HIS A 102 2.73 -3.69 7.45
CA HIS A 102 3.21 -2.37 7.91
C HIS A 102 2.40 -1.19 7.38
N LEU A 103 1.14 -1.41 7.04
CA LEU A 103 0.26 -0.36 6.54
C LEU A 103 0.16 0.81 7.55
N ASP A 104 0.01 0.48 8.83
CA ASP A 104 -0.08 1.43 9.94
C ASP A 104 1.16 2.34 10.02
N PHE A 105 2.37 1.77 9.93
CA PHE A 105 3.63 2.52 9.93
C PHE A 105 3.65 3.56 8.80
N TRP A 106 3.33 3.12 7.57
CA TRP A 106 3.35 4.01 6.41
C TRP A 106 2.28 5.08 6.49
N TYR A 107 1.11 4.79 7.07
CA TYR A 107 0.10 5.81 7.35
C TYR A 107 0.68 6.91 8.25
N TYR A 108 1.24 6.53 9.40
CA TYR A 108 1.73 7.52 10.36
C TYR A 108 2.94 8.29 9.83
N TYR A 109 3.88 7.62 9.18
CA TYR A 109 5.05 8.24 8.58
C TYR A 109 4.67 9.25 7.48
N LEU A 110 3.84 8.86 6.51
CA LEU A 110 3.49 9.74 5.38
C LEU A 110 2.59 10.91 5.77
N ASN A 111 1.85 10.79 6.88
CA ASN A 111 1.05 11.88 7.43
C ASN A 111 1.83 12.76 8.44
N GLY A 112 3.13 12.51 8.65
CA GLY A 112 4.00 13.33 9.49
C GLY A 112 3.85 13.12 10.99
N TYR A 113 3.25 12.00 11.41
CA TYR A 113 3.19 11.62 12.82
C TYR A 113 4.47 10.93 13.31
N ILE A 114 5.33 10.51 12.38
CA ILE A 114 6.66 9.96 12.63
C ILE A 114 7.66 10.84 11.86
N GLU A 115 8.57 11.50 12.56
CA GLU A 115 9.59 12.37 11.95
C GLU A 115 10.92 11.63 11.79
N LYS A 116 11.27 10.79 12.76
CA LYS A 116 12.53 10.03 12.83
C LYS A 116 12.22 8.54 12.97
N PRO A 117 11.97 7.83 11.87
CA PRO A 117 11.59 6.43 11.91
C PRO A 117 12.73 5.58 12.48
N ASN A 118 12.41 4.76 13.47
CA ASN A 118 13.29 3.72 14.01
C ASN A 118 13.27 2.50 13.09
N ILE A 119 14.14 2.51 12.08
CA ILE A 119 14.21 1.46 11.05
C ILE A 119 14.47 0.07 11.68
N GLN A 120 15.25 -0.02 12.75
CA GLN A 120 15.54 -1.30 13.41
C GLN A 120 14.29 -1.90 14.05
N ALA A 121 13.48 -1.08 14.74
CA ALA A 121 12.22 -1.54 15.32
C ALA A 121 11.22 -2.04 14.25
N ILE A 122 11.34 -1.56 13.01
CA ILE A 122 10.49 -1.95 11.88
C ILE A 122 11.01 -3.24 11.23
N LEU A 123 12.32 -3.34 10.98
CA LEU A 123 12.89 -4.41 10.15
C LEU A 123 13.40 -5.62 10.95
N ASP A 124 13.96 -5.44 12.15
CA ASP A 124 14.53 -6.54 12.93
C ASP A 124 13.50 -7.64 13.28
N PRO A 125 12.25 -7.32 13.66
CA PRO A 125 11.24 -8.35 13.96
C PRO A 125 10.88 -9.24 12.77
N LEU A 126 11.14 -8.78 11.54
CA LEU A 126 10.77 -9.48 10.32
C LEU A 126 11.80 -10.55 9.90
N GLY A 127 13.03 -10.51 10.43
CA GLY A 127 14.08 -11.46 10.07
C GLY A 127 14.40 -11.49 8.57
N ILE A 128 14.33 -10.32 7.92
CA ILE A 128 14.50 -10.19 6.47
C ILE A 128 15.96 -10.00 6.07
N HIS A 129 16.31 -10.48 4.88
CA HIS A 129 17.65 -10.29 4.31
C HIS A 129 17.70 -9.12 3.33
N ALA A 130 16.58 -8.81 2.68
CA ALA A 130 16.49 -7.75 1.68
C ALA A 130 15.18 -6.96 1.77
N ILE A 131 15.25 -5.68 1.43
CA ILE A 131 14.12 -4.76 1.28
C ILE A 131 14.13 -4.15 -0.11
N SER A 132 12.94 -3.91 -0.66
CA SER A 132 12.77 -3.41 -2.02
C SER A 132 11.45 -2.64 -2.16
N ASP A 133 11.31 -1.92 -3.27
CA ASP A 133 10.23 -0.98 -3.62
C ASP A 133 10.47 0.48 -3.24
N CYS A 134 9.74 1.38 -3.90
CA CYS A 134 9.95 2.83 -3.82
C CYS A 134 9.71 3.42 -2.42
N TRP A 135 8.99 2.72 -1.55
CA TRP A 135 8.68 3.16 -0.20
C TRP A 135 9.96 3.14 0.64
N PHE A 136 10.67 2.01 0.63
CA PHE A 136 11.97 1.87 1.31
C PHE A 136 13.10 2.59 0.58
N ALA A 137 13.02 2.75 -0.75
CA ALA A 137 13.99 3.56 -1.49
C ALA A 137 14.02 5.02 -0.99
N HIS A 138 12.85 5.57 -0.60
CA HIS A 138 12.78 6.89 0.02
C HIS A 138 13.49 6.95 1.38
N LEU A 139 13.42 5.88 2.18
CA LEU A 139 14.07 5.75 3.49
C LEU A 139 15.56 5.35 3.41
N THR A 140 16.20 5.44 2.24
CA THR A 140 17.61 5.03 2.09
C THR A 140 18.53 5.67 3.14
N PRO A 141 18.47 6.99 3.41
CA PRO A 141 19.34 7.63 4.40
C PRO A 141 19.20 7.04 5.81
N GLU A 142 17.97 6.78 6.24
CA GLU A 142 17.64 6.21 7.54
C GLU A 142 18.10 4.75 7.62
N ILE A 143 17.92 3.99 6.53
CA ILE A 143 18.33 2.59 6.42
C ILE A 143 19.86 2.44 6.49
N ILE A 144 20.62 3.19 5.68
CA ILE A 144 22.09 3.07 5.69
C ILE A 144 22.68 3.59 7.00
N LYS A 145 21.99 4.52 7.69
CA LYS A 145 22.37 4.95 9.04
C LYS A 145 22.14 3.86 10.08
N ALA A 146 21.01 3.15 10.00
CA ALA A 146 20.64 2.07 10.91
C ALA A 146 21.43 0.77 10.66
N TYR A 147 21.79 0.51 9.40
CA TYR A 147 22.53 -0.66 8.93
C TYR A 147 23.74 -0.23 8.09
N PRO A 148 24.87 0.15 8.71
CA PRO A 148 25.99 0.80 8.01
C PRO A 148 26.74 -0.07 6.99
N ASN A 149 26.54 -1.39 7.03
CA ASN A 149 27.13 -2.34 6.09
C ASN A 149 26.16 -2.70 4.94
N THR A 150 25.02 -2.00 4.80
CA THR A 150 23.99 -2.30 3.80
C THR A 150 24.59 -2.33 2.40
N LYS A 151 24.30 -3.40 1.65
CA LYS A 151 24.56 -3.46 0.21
C LYS A 151 23.37 -2.86 -0.52
N VAL A 152 23.58 -1.78 -1.26
CA VAL A 152 22.54 -1.07 -1.98
C VAL A 152 22.57 -1.40 -3.46
N ILE A 153 21.46 -1.88 -4.00
CA ILE A 153 21.25 -2.12 -5.42
C ILE A 153 20.36 -1.02 -5.99
N LEU A 154 20.91 -0.14 -6.82
CA LEU A 154 20.16 0.89 -7.53
C LEU A 154 19.72 0.32 -8.89
N THR A 155 18.47 -0.11 -8.98
CA THR A 155 17.93 -0.58 -10.26
C THR A 155 17.60 0.60 -11.16
N THR A 156 18.15 0.62 -12.38
CA THR A 156 18.01 1.73 -13.32
C THR A 156 17.43 1.31 -14.66
N ARG A 157 16.87 2.30 -15.34
CA ARG A 157 16.28 2.23 -16.68
C ARG A 157 16.41 3.59 -17.37
N GLU A 158 16.42 3.61 -18.70
CA GLU A 158 16.27 4.86 -19.46
C GLU A 158 14.98 5.59 -19.04
N ALA A 159 15.09 6.87 -18.71
CA ALA A 159 14.04 7.61 -18.01
C ALA A 159 12.73 7.71 -18.81
N GLN A 160 12.80 7.89 -20.12
CA GLN A 160 11.61 7.92 -20.98
C GLN A 160 10.94 6.55 -21.06
N ALA A 161 11.72 5.47 -21.17
CA ALA A 161 11.23 4.10 -21.09
C ALA A 161 10.60 3.78 -19.73
N TRP A 162 11.16 4.30 -18.65
CA TRP A 162 10.61 4.19 -17.31
C TRP A 162 9.23 4.87 -17.21
N ILE A 163 9.08 6.13 -17.64
CA ILE A 163 7.80 6.84 -17.64
C ILE A 163 6.76 6.12 -18.51
N ARG A 164 7.14 5.66 -19.70
CA ARG A 164 6.24 4.87 -20.57
C ARG A 164 5.76 3.60 -19.86
N SER A 165 6.67 2.90 -19.16
CA SER A 165 6.32 1.70 -18.39
C SER A 165 5.38 2.00 -17.22
N TYR A 166 5.61 3.11 -16.50
CA TYR A 166 4.77 3.53 -15.38
C TYR A 166 3.36 3.92 -15.85
N ARG A 167 3.25 4.72 -16.91
CA ARG A 167 1.96 5.07 -17.52
C ARG A 167 1.17 3.86 -17.99
N SER A 168 1.84 2.87 -18.58
CA SER A 168 1.21 1.62 -18.97
C SER A 168 0.68 0.86 -17.74
N TYR A 169 1.47 0.79 -16.67
CA TYR A 169 1.06 0.17 -15.40
C TYR A 169 -0.16 0.85 -14.76
N LEU A 170 -0.24 2.18 -14.77
CA LEU A 170 -1.40 2.88 -14.19
C LEU A 170 -2.70 2.65 -14.97
N LYS A 171 -2.62 2.38 -16.28
CA LYS A 171 -3.82 2.10 -17.09
C LYS A 171 -4.45 0.75 -16.80
N VAL A 172 -3.66 -0.21 -16.36
CA VAL A 172 -4.04 -1.62 -16.19
C VAL A 172 -4.21 -2.03 -14.73
N SER A 173 -3.70 -1.23 -13.79
CA SER A 173 -3.81 -1.51 -12.36
C SER A 173 -5.17 -1.04 -11.82
N ASP A 174 -5.97 -1.99 -11.35
CA ASP A 174 -7.27 -1.74 -10.69
C ASP A 174 -7.15 -0.79 -9.50
N LEU A 175 -6.00 -0.77 -8.81
CA LEU A 175 -5.73 0.12 -7.68
C LEU A 175 -5.65 1.59 -8.08
N TYR A 176 -5.34 1.89 -9.35
CA TYR A 176 -5.22 3.26 -9.85
C TYR A 176 -6.36 3.65 -10.80
N HIS A 177 -7.23 2.70 -11.18
CA HIS A 177 -8.36 2.99 -12.05
C HIS A 177 -9.44 3.77 -11.30
N TRP A 178 -9.61 5.06 -11.61
CA TRP A 178 -10.45 5.99 -10.85
C TRP A 178 -11.87 5.45 -10.56
N SER A 179 -12.53 4.84 -11.57
CA SER A 179 -13.90 4.37 -11.38
C SER A 179 -13.94 3.16 -10.46
N ARG A 180 -12.96 2.26 -10.54
CA ARG A 180 -12.87 1.08 -9.67
C ARG A 180 -12.66 1.53 -8.23
N GLN A 181 -11.78 2.49 -8.05
CA GLN A 181 -11.45 3.09 -6.77
C GLN A 181 -12.64 3.78 -6.13
N PHE A 182 -13.38 4.56 -6.91
CA PHE A 182 -14.62 5.17 -6.44
C PHE A 182 -15.63 4.13 -5.93
N HIS A 183 -15.90 3.07 -6.70
CA HIS A 183 -16.84 2.03 -6.27
C HIS A 183 -16.39 1.30 -5.00
N ARG A 184 -15.09 0.99 -4.88
CA ARG A 184 -14.58 0.28 -3.71
C ARG A 184 -14.55 1.15 -2.46
N LEU A 185 -14.26 2.45 -2.59
CA LEU A 185 -14.37 3.39 -1.47
C LEU A 185 -15.83 3.50 -0.99
N MET A 186 -16.79 3.60 -1.91
CA MET A 186 -18.21 3.59 -1.56
C MET A 186 -18.60 2.27 -0.87
N ALA A 187 -18.16 1.13 -1.40
CA ALA A 187 -18.44 -0.17 -0.80
C ALA A 187 -17.86 -0.30 0.61
N SER A 188 -16.61 0.14 0.81
CA SER A 188 -15.96 0.21 2.13
C SER A 188 -16.77 1.07 3.11
N ARG A 189 -17.19 2.27 2.70
CA ARG A 189 -17.98 3.18 3.55
C ARG A 189 -19.35 2.61 3.93
N ILE A 190 -20.05 1.97 2.99
CA ILE A 190 -21.32 1.27 3.27
C ILE A 190 -21.07 0.10 4.22
N SER A 191 -20.00 -0.65 4.00
CA SER A 191 -19.62 -1.76 4.87
C SER A 191 -19.39 -1.31 6.31
N HIS A 192 -18.60 -0.25 6.51
CA HIS A 192 -18.39 0.39 7.82
C HIS A 192 -19.70 0.85 8.47
N LEU A 193 -20.59 1.50 7.70
CA LEU A 193 -21.86 2.04 8.22
C LEU A 193 -22.79 0.95 8.78
N PHE A 194 -22.77 -0.23 8.16
CA PHE A 194 -23.64 -1.35 8.54
C PHE A 194 -22.88 -2.51 9.22
N HIS A 195 -21.60 -2.32 9.56
CA HIS A 195 -20.72 -3.32 10.13
C HIS A 195 -20.67 -4.65 9.32
N LEU A 196 -20.79 -4.57 7.99
CA LEU A 196 -20.88 -5.76 7.13
C LEU A 196 -19.58 -6.57 7.15
N GLY A 197 -18.41 -5.93 7.18
CA GLY A 197 -17.13 -6.62 7.30
C GLY A 197 -17.04 -7.45 8.58
N SER A 198 -17.47 -6.91 9.73
CA SER A 198 -17.48 -7.64 11.01
C SER A 198 -18.40 -8.87 10.96
N ILE A 199 -19.58 -8.74 10.32
CA ILE A 199 -20.52 -9.86 10.13
C ILE A 199 -19.88 -10.94 9.25
N LEU A 200 -19.30 -10.55 8.12
CA LEU A 200 -18.66 -11.51 7.20
C LEU A 200 -17.47 -12.23 7.84
N LYS A 201 -16.66 -11.53 8.64
CA LYS A 201 -15.57 -12.12 9.42
C LYS A 201 -16.08 -13.09 10.48
N TYR A 202 -17.15 -12.71 11.21
CA TYR A 202 -17.76 -13.57 12.23
C TYR A 202 -18.23 -14.91 11.67
N PHE A 203 -18.81 -14.91 10.45
CA PHE A 203 -19.24 -16.13 9.76
C PHE A 203 -18.15 -16.81 8.92
N ASN A 204 -16.90 -16.34 9.00
CA ASN A 204 -15.77 -16.84 8.21
C ASN A 204 -15.99 -16.79 6.68
N PHE A 205 -16.82 -15.87 6.19
CA PHE A 205 -16.97 -15.64 4.75
C PHE A 205 -15.76 -14.92 4.16
N ILE A 206 -15.13 -14.04 4.94
CA ILE A 206 -13.88 -13.37 4.56
C ILE A 206 -12.82 -13.62 5.65
N PRO A 207 -11.52 -13.60 5.30
CA PRO A 207 -10.46 -13.75 6.28
C PRO A 207 -10.56 -12.70 7.39
N ASN A 208 -10.34 -13.12 8.63
CA ASN A 208 -10.18 -12.20 9.76
C ASN A 208 -8.71 -11.75 9.85
N THR A 209 -8.23 -11.11 8.78
CA THR A 209 -6.91 -10.48 8.75
C THR A 209 -7.05 -8.99 9.00
N ASN A 210 -5.98 -8.36 9.51
CA ASN A 210 -5.88 -6.91 9.65
C ASN A 210 -4.93 -6.32 8.61
N ASP A 211 -4.89 -6.92 7.42
CA ASP A 211 -4.02 -6.50 6.32
C ASP A 211 -4.68 -5.41 5.46
N GLY A 212 -3.87 -4.72 4.66
CA GLY A 212 -4.35 -3.70 3.73
C GLY A 212 -5.20 -4.21 2.56
N LEU A 213 -5.29 -5.54 2.36
CA LEU A 213 -6.10 -6.11 1.28
C LEU A 213 -7.57 -6.23 1.69
N ASP A 214 -7.90 -6.02 2.97
CA ASP A 214 -9.27 -5.88 3.46
C ASP A 214 -9.95 -4.64 2.84
N LEU A 215 -11.20 -4.81 2.41
CA LEU A 215 -12.03 -3.70 1.91
C LEU A 215 -12.21 -2.62 2.97
N GLU A 216 -12.22 -2.98 4.26
CA GLU A 216 -12.33 -2.00 5.35
C GLU A 216 -11.09 -1.10 5.47
N LYS A 217 -9.91 -1.61 5.09
CA LYS A 217 -8.63 -0.85 5.12
C LYS A 217 -8.31 -0.16 3.80
N LEU A 218 -9.12 -0.35 2.77
CA LEU A 218 -8.88 0.22 1.45
C LEU A 218 -8.72 1.75 1.45
N PRO A 219 -9.53 2.56 2.17
CA PRO A 219 -9.34 4.01 2.21
C PRO A 219 -7.96 4.42 2.73
N MET A 220 -7.46 3.74 3.76
CA MET A 220 -6.12 3.97 4.29
C MET A 220 -5.05 3.57 3.29
N LEU A 221 -5.17 2.37 2.71
CA LEU A 221 -4.22 1.89 1.71
C LEU A 221 -4.11 2.88 0.52
N MET A 222 -5.23 3.50 0.13
CA MET A 222 -5.23 4.54 -0.90
C MET A 222 -4.62 5.86 -0.49
N ASN A 223 -4.81 6.26 0.76
CA ASN A 223 -4.11 7.41 1.31
C ASN A 223 -2.59 7.20 1.31
N ILE A 224 -2.14 6.01 1.69
CA ILE A 224 -0.71 5.65 1.73
C ILE A 224 -0.13 5.66 0.32
N TRP A 225 -0.75 4.98 -0.66
CA TRP A 225 -0.25 5.00 -2.04
C TRP A 225 -0.14 6.42 -2.61
N ALA A 226 -1.18 7.23 -2.42
CA ALA A 226 -1.19 8.62 -2.84
C ALA A 226 -0.09 9.44 -2.13
N GLY A 227 0.15 9.16 -0.85
CA GLY A 227 1.21 9.77 -0.04
C GLY A 227 2.60 9.41 -0.56
N VAL A 228 2.88 8.13 -0.80
CA VAL A 228 4.15 7.66 -1.36
C VAL A 228 4.41 8.31 -2.72
N ASP A 229 3.43 8.29 -3.63
CA ASP A 229 3.61 8.89 -4.96
C ASP A 229 3.95 10.39 -4.86
N ARG A 230 3.31 11.10 -3.92
CA ARG A 230 3.61 12.52 -3.67
C ARG A 230 5.00 12.72 -3.11
N VAL A 231 5.43 11.91 -2.15
CA VAL A 231 6.74 12.03 -1.51
C VAL A 231 7.87 11.65 -2.48
N VAL A 232 7.71 10.57 -3.22
CA VAL A 232 8.73 10.04 -4.14
C VAL A 232 8.78 10.83 -5.45
N TYR A 233 7.61 11.09 -6.06
CA TYR A 233 7.54 11.66 -7.41
C TYR A 233 7.11 13.13 -7.45
N GLY A 234 6.63 13.68 -6.34
CA GLY A 234 6.14 15.07 -6.24
C GLY A 234 4.67 15.26 -6.65
N SER A 235 4.01 14.24 -7.20
CA SER A 235 2.59 14.28 -7.57
C SER A 235 2.00 12.88 -7.72
N ASN A 236 0.69 12.76 -7.59
CA ASN A 236 -0.02 11.47 -7.63
C ASN A 236 -0.24 10.92 -9.05
N ASN A 237 0.20 11.64 -10.10
CA ASN A 237 0.01 11.26 -11.49
C ASN A 237 1.28 11.53 -12.31
N PRO A 238 1.67 10.63 -13.24
CA PRO A 238 2.85 10.81 -14.08
C PRO A 238 2.76 12.02 -15.00
N ASN A 239 3.54 13.03 -14.67
CA ASN A 239 3.75 14.24 -15.45
C ASN A 239 5.25 14.39 -15.78
N PRO A 240 5.66 15.43 -16.53
CA PRO A 240 7.08 15.65 -16.82
C PRO A 240 7.97 15.83 -15.58
N LEU A 241 7.42 16.22 -14.41
CA LEU A 241 8.19 16.35 -13.16
C LEU A 241 8.66 14.99 -12.62
N TRP A 242 7.94 13.91 -12.92
CA TRP A 242 8.34 12.56 -12.53
C TRP A 242 9.68 12.15 -13.15
N HIS A 243 9.96 12.64 -14.37
CA HIS A 243 11.28 12.46 -15.00
C HIS A 243 12.39 13.00 -14.10
N ASN A 244 12.21 14.24 -13.64
CA ASN A 244 13.19 14.90 -12.79
C ASN A 244 13.23 14.29 -11.39
N ALA A 245 12.10 13.80 -10.87
CA ALA A 245 12.08 13.07 -9.61
C ALA A 245 12.89 11.77 -9.69
N TYR A 246 12.73 11.00 -10.76
CA TYR A 246 13.50 9.78 -11.02
C TYR A 246 15.01 10.05 -11.15
N GLU A 247 15.40 11.04 -11.95
CA GLU A 247 16.82 11.40 -12.10
C GLU A 247 17.41 11.92 -10.79
N ARG A 248 16.68 12.77 -10.05
CA ARG A 248 17.11 13.27 -8.73
C ARG A 248 17.28 12.14 -7.73
N HIS A 249 16.35 11.19 -7.69
CA HIS A 249 16.45 10.02 -6.82
C HIS A 249 17.71 9.22 -7.13
N ASN A 250 17.93 8.85 -8.39
CA ASN A 250 19.12 8.09 -8.78
C ASN A 250 20.42 8.84 -8.47
N ALA A 251 20.47 10.15 -8.74
CA ALA A 251 21.62 10.99 -8.39
C ALA A 251 21.83 11.07 -6.88
N TYR A 252 20.76 11.17 -6.10
CA TYR A 252 20.81 11.20 -4.64
C TYR A 252 21.37 9.91 -4.06
N ILE A 253 20.87 8.75 -4.50
CA ILE A 253 21.39 7.44 -4.06
C ILE A 253 22.88 7.31 -4.37
N ARG A 254 23.32 7.70 -5.57
CA ARG A 254 24.76 7.70 -5.94
C ARG A 254 25.60 8.63 -5.07
N ALA A 255 25.02 9.70 -4.55
CA ALA A 255 25.74 10.68 -3.74
C ALA A 255 25.90 10.24 -2.28
N ILE A 256 24.89 9.58 -1.71
CA ILE A 256 24.89 9.23 -0.28
C ILE A 256 25.44 7.84 0.02
N VAL A 257 25.39 6.91 -0.94
CA VAL A 257 25.85 5.53 -0.73
C VAL A 257 27.33 5.41 -1.10
N PRO A 258 28.18 4.81 -0.22
CA PRO A 258 29.57 4.49 -0.56
C PRO A 258 29.68 3.63 -1.82
N LYS A 259 30.67 3.92 -2.69
CA LYS A 259 30.83 3.24 -3.99
C LYS A 259 31.02 1.73 -3.88
N ASP A 260 31.64 1.25 -2.81
CA ASP A 260 31.86 -0.17 -2.51
C ASP A 260 30.59 -0.87 -2.02
N GLN A 261 29.60 -0.11 -1.53
CA GLN A 261 28.30 -0.60 -1.10
C GLN A 261 27.22 -0.44 -2.18
N LEU A 262 27.49 0.27 -3.27
CA LEU A 262 26.53 0.58 -4.33
C LEU A 262 26.74 -0.29 -5.57
N PHE A 263 25.65 -0.91 -6.05
CA PHE A 263 25.62 -1.61 -7.32
C PHE A 263 24.49 -1.08 -8.21
N GLU A 264 24.86 -0.49 -9.35
CA GLU A 264 23.88 -0.12 -10.37
C GLU A 264 23.49 -1.34 -11.20
N PHE A 265 22.19 -1.64 -11.25
CA PHE A 265 21.67 -2.83 -11.91
C PHE A 265 20.63 -2.45 -12.98
N ASN A 266 20.95 -2.70 -14.24
CA ASN A 266 20.11 -2.36 -15.38
C ASN A 266 19.81 -3.59 -16.24
N LEU A 267 18.62 -4.15 -16.03
CA LEU A 267 18.11 -5.28 -16.82
C LEU A 267 18.03 -5.00 -18.32
N GLY A 268 17.84 -3.73 -18.71
CA GLY A 268 17.79 -3.30 -20.10
C GLY A 268 19.16 -3.33 -20.79
N ASN A 269 20.23 -3.21 -20.00
CA ASN A 269 21.62 -3.25 -20.48
C ASN A 269 22.25 -4.65 -20.38
N GLY A 270 21.48 -5.65 -19.94
CA GLY A 270 21.93 -7.04 -19.89
C GLY A 270 22.44 -7.52 -18.53
N ASP A 271 22.35 -6.71 -17.48
CA ASP A 271 22.70 -7.18 -16.12
C ASP A 271 21.80 -8.34 -15.69
N GLY A 272 22.38 -9.30 -14.98
CA GLY A 272 21.69 -10.52 -14.56
C GLY A 272 22.39 -11.23 -13.40
N TRP A 273 22.47 -12.56 -13.48
CA TRP A 273 22.97 -13.40 -12.40
C TRP A 273 24.42 -13.10 -12.05
N ASP A 274 25.30 -12.99 -13.05
CA ASP A 274 26.74 -12.86 -12.84
C ASP A 274 27.09 -11.64 -11.98
N GLN A 275 26.54 -10.48 -12.36
CA GLN A 275 26.79 -9.22 -11.64
C GLN A 275 26.17 -9.24 -10.25
N LEU A 276 24.95 -9.78 -10.10
CA LEU A 276 24.28 -9.88 -8.81
C LEU A 276 25.02 -10.81 -7.84
N ILE A 277 25.43 -11.99 -8.30
CA ILE A 277 26.20 -12.99 -7.51
C ILE A 277 27.52 -12.40 -7.07
N HIS A 278 28.26 -11.76 -7.98
CA HIS A 278 29.54 -11.14 -7.70
C HIS A 278 29.39 -10.04 -6.64
N PHE A 279 28.43 -9.11 -6.81
CA PHE A 279 28.22 -8.02 -5.88
C PHE A 279 27.79 -8.51 -4.49
N LEU A 280 26.88 -9.49 -4.42
CA LEU A 280 26.38 -10.00 -3.15
C LEU A 280 27.38 -10.92 -2.43
N GLY A 281 28.36 -11.49 -3.14
CA GLY A 281 29.31 -12.44 -2.57
C GLY A 281 28.64 -13.78 -2.23
N VAL A 282 27.79 -14.26 -3.13
CA VAL A 282 27.05 -15.53 -2.98
C VAL A 282 28.01 -16.70 -3.03
N ASP A 283 27.77 -17.74 -2.23
CA ASP A 283 28.58 -18.96 -2.22
C ASP A 283 28.51 -19.72 -3.56
N GLN A 284 29.54 -20.51 -3.86
CA GLN A 284 29.67 -21.18 -5.16
C GLN A 284 28.55 -22.18 -5.44
N ASP A 285 28.00 -22.85 -4.43
CA ASP A 285 26.95 -23.85 -4.61
C ASP A 285 25.62 -23.17 -4.96
N THR A 286 25.27 -22.11 -4.25
CA THR A 286 24.11 -21.26 -4.57
C THR A 286 24.26 -20.62 -5.94
N ALA A 287 25.44 -20.10 -6.28
CA ALA A 287 25.73 -19.52 -7.60
C ALA A 287 25.52 -20.53 -8.73
N ARG A 288 26.09 -21.75 -8.62
CA ARG A 288 25.89 -22.83 -9.61
C ARG A 288 24.42 -23.17 -9.81
N ARG A 289 23.63 -23.20 -8.73
CA ARG A 289 22.19 -23.48 -8.79
C ARG A 289 21.45 -22.45 -9.63
N VAL A 290 21.67 -21.15 -9.39
CA VAL A 290 20.90 -20.09 -10.07
C VAL A 290 21.38 -19.83 -11.51
N LEU A 291 22.68 -20.01 -11.78
CA LEU A 291 23.25 -19.84 -13.13
C LEU A 291 22.70 -20.85 -14.15
N SER A 292 22.16 -21.98 -13.68
CA SER A 292 21.46 -22.95 -14.54
C SER A 292 20.10 -22.47 -15.07
N LYS A 293 19.59 -21.33 -14.58
CA LYS A 293 18.27 -20.79 -14.89
C LYS A 293 18.37 -19.39 -15.50
N PRO A 294 17.46 -19.00 -16.40
CA PRO A 294 17.41 -17.62 -16.87
C PRO A 294 17.13 -16.66 -15.71
N PHE A 295 17.65 -15.43 -15.80
CA PHE A 295 17.33 -14.40 -14.82
C PHE A 295 15.83 -14.08 -14.85
N PRO A 296 15.14 -13.96 -13.71
CA PRO A 296 13.72 -13.70 -13.66
C PRO A 296 13.27 -12.46 -14.42
N ARG A 297 12.26 -12.62 -15.29
CA ARG A 297 11.63 -11.51 -16.04
C ARG A 297 10.14 -11.46 -15.73
N LEU A 298 9.80 -10.86 -14.59
CA LEU A 298 8.42 -10.67 -14.18
C LEU A 298 7.85 -9.40 -14.82
N ASN A 299 6.74 -9.55 -15.54
CA ASN A 299 5.93 -8.44 -15.98
C ASN A 299 4.66 -8.37 -15.12
N CYS A 300 4.73 -7.63 -14.02
CA CYS A 300 3.63 -7.50 -13.04
C CYS A 300 2.30 -6.99 -13.64
N VAL A 301 2.30 -6.54 -14.89
CA VAL A 301 1.08 -6.08 -15.58
C VAL A 301 0.16 -7.24 -15.99
N ALA A 302 0.70 -8.45 -16.17
CA ALA A 302 -0.03 -9.57 -16.80
C ALA A 302 -0.16 -10.83 -15.91
N THR A 303 0.29 -10.80 -14.65
CA THR A 303 0.38 -12.00 -13.80
C THR A 303 -0.45 -11.86 -12.53
N ASN A 304 -1.07 -12.98 -12.08
CA ASN A 304 -1.84 -13.11 -10.83
C ASN A 304 -1.07 -12.75 -9.54
N SER A 305 0.23 -12.47 -9.66
CA SER A 305 1.11 -12.04 -8.57
C SER A 305 1.17 -10.52 -8.37
N CYS A 306 0.46 -9.73 -9.18
CA CYS A 306 0.40 -8.28 -8.98
C CYS A 306 -0.45 -7.94 -7.74
N VAL A 307 0.06 -7.07 -6.87
CA VAL A 307 -0.67 -6.54 -5.70
C VAL A 307 -2.07 -6.02 -6.08
N SER A 308 -2.21 -5.42 -7.26
CA SER A 308 -3.51 -4.95 -7.74
C SER A 308 -4.51 -6.07 -7.98
N GLN A 309 -4.08 -7.18 -8.58
CA GLN A 309 -4.96 -8.31 -8.87
C GLN A 309 -5.26 -9.09 -7.59
N LEU A 310 -4.26 -9.26 -6.71
CA LEU A 310 -4.44 -9.87 -5.40
C LEU A 310 -5.44 -9.07 -4.55
N SER A 311 -5.33 -7.73 -4.53
CA SER A 311 -6.30 -6.87 -3.84
C SER A 311 -7.71 -7.01 -4.43
N THR A 312 -7.86 -7.00 -5.76
CA THR A 312 -9.16 -7.23 -6.41
C THR A 312 -9.75 -8.59 -6.05
N GLN A 313 -8.94 -9.65 -6.00
CA GLN A 313 -9.39 -10.99 -5.63
C GLN A 313 -9.81 -11.07 -4.16
N ALA A 314 -9.01 -10.48 -3.26
CA ALA A 314 -9.25 -10.47 -1.82
C ALA A 314 -10.55 -9.74 -1.45
N THR A 315 -10.83 -8.59 -2.07
CA THR A 315 -12.03 -7.80 -1.73
C THR A 315 -13.30 -8.22 -2.48
N ARG A 316 -13.20 -9.05 -3.52
CA ARG A 316 -14.32 -9.34 -4.43
C ARG A 316 -15.57 -9.86 -3.72
N LEU A 317 -15.41 -10.82 -2.81
CA LEU A 317 -16.55 -11.42 -2.12
C LEU A 317 -17.26 -10.40 -1.22
N HIS A 318 -16.48 -9.61 -0.49
CA HIS A 318 -16.97 -8.54 0.37
C HIS A 318 -17.71 -7.48 -0.45
N GLU A 319 -17.13 -7.04 -1.56
CA GLU A 319 -17.75 -6.08 -2.47
C GLU A 319 -19.10 -6.59 -3.03
N LEU A 320 -19.18 -7.86 -3.44
CA LEU A 320 -20.42 -8.47 -3.92
C LEU A 320 -21.49 -8.51 -2.83
N PHE A 321 -21.11 -8.80 -1.58
CA PHE A 321 -22.02 -8.82 -0.46
C PHE A 321 -22.57 -7.41 -0.16
N VAL A 322 -21.69 -6.40 -0.14
CA VAL A 322 -22.10 -4.99 0.03
C VAL A 322 -23.06 -4.56 -1.08
N LEU A 323 -22.78 -4.95 -2.33
CA LEU A 323 -23.67 -4.66 -3.47
C LEU A 323 -25.05 -5.32 -3.28
N LEU A 324 -25.10 -6.61 -2.96
CA LEU A 324 -26.34 -7.33 -2.72
C LEU A 324 -27.14 -6.70 -1.56
N PHE A 325 -26.47 -6.42 -0.44
CA PHE A 325 -27.06 -5.76 0.71
C PHE A 325 -27.66 -4.40 0.33
N SER A 326 -26.92 -3.60 -0.44
CA SER A 326 -27.37 -2.28 -0.88
C SER A 326 -28.60 -2.37 -1.78
N LEU A 327 -28.65 -3.33 -2.70
CA LEU A 327 -29.81 -3.57 -3.58
C LEU A 327 -31.04 -4.02 -2.79
N LEU A 328 -30.87 -4.93 -1.83
CA LEU A 328 -31.96 -5.39 -0.96
C LEU A 328 -32.48 -4.26 -0.06
N LEU A 329 -31.59 -3.45 0.50
CA LEU A 329 -31.96 -2.29 1.29
C LEU A 329 -32.75 -1.27 0.45
N LEU A 330 -32.31 -0.98 -0.77
CA LEU A 330 -33.04 -0.09 -1.68
C LEU A 330 -34.43 -0.64 -2.04
N ALA A 331 -34.53 -1.94 -2.33
CA ALA A 331 -35.82 -2.58 -2.62
C ALA A 331 -36.77 -2.51 -1.41
N PHE A 332 -36.26 -2.75 -0.21
CA PHE A 332 -37.03 -2.65 1.04
C PHE A 332 -37.49 -1.22 1.31
N LEU A 333 -36.62 -0.22 1.14
CA LEU A 333 -36.99 1.20 1.28
C LEU A 333 -38.03 1.62 0.25
N PHE A 334 -37.92 1.15 -0.99
CA PHE A 334 -38.91 1.40 -2.03
C PHE A 334 -40.27 0.79 -1.68
N PHE A 335 -40.28 -0.44 -1.16
CA PHE A 335 -41.49 -1.10 -0.66
C PHE A 335 -42.15 -0.30 0.47
N LEU A 336 -41.38 0.14 1.47
CA LEU A 336 -41.89 0.97 2.57
C LEU A 336 -42.44 2.31 2.09
N TYR A 337 -41.75 2.97 1.15
CA TYR A 337 -42.21 4.21 0.55
C TYR A 337 -43.55 4.01 -0.18
N HIS A 338 -43.67 2.94 -0.98
CA HIS A 338 -44.90 2.64 -1.69
C HIS A 338 -46.05 2.35 -0.72
N GLN A 339 -45.82 1.55 0.33
CA GLN A 339 -46.81 1.27 1.36
C GLN A 339 -47.27 2.55 2.09
N PHE A 340 -46.33 3.43 2.46
CA PHE A 340 -46.66 4.71 3.08
C PHE A 340 -47.51 5.61 2.17
N THR A 341 -47.14 5.73 0.89
CA THR A 341 -47.91 6.54 -0.07
C THR A 341 -49.29 5.95 -0.38
N TYR A 342 -49.43 4.62 -0.36
CA TYR A 342 -50.71 3.94 -0.48
C TYR A 342 -51.61 4.28 0.72
N ASP A 343 -51.08 4.14 1.94
CA ASP A 343 -51.82 4.46 3.17
C ASP A 343 -52.23 5.94 3.23
N GLU A 344 -51.38 6.88 2.80
CA GLU A 344 -51.75 8.29 2.72
C GLU A 344 -52.90 8.56 1.73
N ARG A 345 -52.88 7.89 0.56
CA ARG A 345 -53.95 8.01 -0.43
C ARG A 345 -55.26 7.46 0.10
N GLU A 346 -55.25 6.28 0.74
CA GLU A 346 -56.45 5.73 1.36
C GLU A 346 -57.00 6.59 2.49
N ASN A 347 -56.12 7.15 3.35
CA ASN A 347 -56.55 8.05 4.42
C ASN A 347 -57.17 9.35 3.88
N LYS A 348 -56.62 9.93 2.79
CA LYS A 348 -57.21 11.11 2.13
C LYS A 348 -58.56 10.78 1.48
N ILE A 349 -58.70 9.63 0.82
CA ILE A 349 -59.96 9.19 0.24
C ILE A 349 -61.01 8.99 1.34
N SER A 350 -60.65 8.33 2.44
CA SER A 350 -61.55 8.08 3.57
C SER A 350 -62.00 9.37 4.27
N GLN A 351 -61.15 10.39 4.33
CA GLN A 351 -61.51 11.73 4.84
C GLN A 351 -62.38 12.53 3.89
N SER A 352 -62.30 12.30 2.57
CA SER A 352 -63.17 12.96 1.58
C SER A 352 -64.57 12.35 1.47
N ILE A 353 -64.73 11.11 1.95
CA ILE A 353 -66.00 10.38 1.96
C ILE A 353 -66.80 10.63 3.26
N ARG A 354 -66.15 11.17 4.31
CA ARG A 354 -66.80 11.66 5.54
C ARG A 354 -67.08 13.15 5.44
#